data_AF-A0A1G3B7S7-F1
#
_entry.id   AF-A0A1G3B7S7-F1
#
_cell.length_a   1.000
_cell.length_b   1.000
_cell.length_c   1.000
_cell.angle_alpha   90.00
_cell.angle_beta   90.00
_cell.angle_gamma   90.00
#
_symmetry.space_group_name_H-M   'P 1'
#
loop_
_entity.id
_entity.type
_entity.pdbx_description
1 polymer ?
#
loop_
_entity_poly.entity_id
_entity_poly.type
_entity_poly.pdbx_seq_one_letter_code
_entity_poly.pdbx_strand_id
1 'polypeptide(L)'
;MITDKKNDIEHLTEVLIAQMKYHEELLQCTCELKEMFTENYDSDRMDKIIHERGLLIDRITSSKKYYDSIKENINFADNNVGNSYTETLLQQIRHVLNTTVTLDAENISLVKEYMKDITLNLEKIQENRHFINDLKKHNSNQPLFVDVCG
;
A
#
# COMPACT_ATOMS: atom_id res chain seq x y z
N MET A 1 14.92 -32.17 -31.24
CA MET A 1 15.25 -31.34 -30.05
C MET A 1 15.26 -29.82 -30.34
N ILE A 2 14.56 -29.34 -31.38
CA ILE A 2 14.40 -27.88 -31.65
C ILE A 2 13.03 -27.38 -31.15
N THR A 3 12.06 -28.29 -30.98
CA THR A 3 10.69 -28.01 -30.55
C THR A 3 10.54 -27.60 -29.10
N ASP A 4 11.37 -28.11 -28.16
CA ASP A 4 11.23 -27.80 -26.73
C ASP A 4 11.65 -26.36 -26.40
N LYS A 5 12.79 -25.88 -26.91
CA LYS A 5 13.32 -24.53 -26.59
C LYS A 5 12.44 -23.37 -27.04
N LYS A 6 11.72 -23.52 -28.16
CA LYS A 6 10.81 -22.47 -28.68
C LYS A 6 9.59 -22.32 -27.77
N ASN A 7 9.12 -23.44 -27.23
CA ASN A 7 7.98 -23.49 -26.31
C ASN A 7 8.31 -22.81 -24.98
N ASP A 8 9.55 -22.94 -24.49
CA ASP A 8 9.95 -22.36 -23.20
C ASP A 8 10.06 -20.83 -23.20
N ILE A 9 10.55 -20.23 -24.30
CA ILE A 9 10.63 -18.76 -24.45
C ILE A 9 9.24 -18.15 -24.63
N GLU A 10 8.34 -18.84 -25.34
CA GLU A 10 6.93 -18.43 -25.48
C GLU A 10 6.24 -18.46 -24.11
N HIS A 11 6.40 -19.54 -23.33
CA HIS A 11 5.90 -19.62 -21.96
C HIS A 11 6.47 -18.54 -21.03
N LEU A 12 7.78 -18.27 -21.10
CA LEU A 12 8.41 -17.19 -20.35
C LEU A 12 7.79 -15.83 -20.68
N THR A 13 7.53 -15.60 -21.95
CA THR A 13 6.94 -14.36 -22.45
C THR A 13 5.50 -14.21 -21.94
N GLU A 14 4.70 -15.27 -21.96
CA GLU A 14 3.34 -15.26 -21.41
C GLU A 14 3.32 -14.94 -19.92
N VAL A 15 4.25 -15.51 -19.14
CA VAL A 15 4.40 -15.20 -17.71
C VAL A 15 4.75 -13.74 -17.50
N LEU A 16 5.66 -13.18 -18.29
CA LEU A 16 6.04 -11.77 -18.21
C LEU A 16 4.88 -10.83 -18.61
N ILE A 17 4.10 -11.19 -19.63
CA ILE A 17 2.89 -10.43 -20.00
C ILE A 17 1.88 -10.43 -18.85
N ALA A 18 1.65 -11.59 -18.21
CA ALA A 18 0.77 -11.68 -17.06
C ALA A 18 1.31 -10.85 -15.87
N GLN A 19 2.60 -10.91 -15.59
CA GLN A 19 3.27 -10.09 -14.58
C GLN A 19 3.07 -8.59 -14.83
N MET A 20 3.25 -8.14 -16.08
CA MET A 20 3.03 -6.74 -16.46
C MET A 20 1.61 -6.30 -16.10
N LYS A 21 0.60 -7.08 -16.50
CA LYS A 21 -0.80 -6.80 -16.18
C LYS A 21 -1.04 -6.71 -14.66
N TYR A 22 -0.51 -7.65 -13.87
CA TYR A 22 -0.67 -7.60 -12.43
C TYR A 22 0.00 -6.37 -11.80
N HIS A 23 1.14 -5.93 -12.33
CA HIS A 23 1.81 -4.72 -11.87
C HIS A 23 1.07 -3.44 -12.26
N GLU A 24 0.45 -3.39 -13.44
CA GLU A 24 -0.43 -2.29 -13.85
C GLU A 24 -1.68 -2.20 -12.95
N GLU A 25 -2.32 -3.34 -12.66
CA GLU A 25 -3.45 -3.42 -11.72
C GLU A 25 -3.03 -2.98 -10.32
N LEU A 26 -1.84 -3.38 -9.86
CA LEU A 26 -1.28 -2.95 -8.57
C LEU A 26 -1.05 -1.44 -8.53
N LEU A 27 -0.50 -0.85 -9.60
CA LEU A 27 -0.29 0.58 -9.71
C LEU A 27 -1.64 1.33 -9.66
N GLN A 28 -2.65 0.84 -10.37
CA GLN A 28 -4.00 1.41 -10.34
C GLN A 28 -4.56 1.43 -8.92
N CYS A 29 -4.48 0.31 -8.19
CA CYS A 29 -4.89 0.27 -6.78
C CYS A 29 -4.10 1.28 -5.91
N THR A 30 -2.82 1.53 -6.20
CA THR A 30 -2.02 2.53 -5.44
C THR A 30 -2.54 3.95 -5.69
N CYS A 31 -2.81 4.27 -6.95
CA CYS A 31 -3.35 5.58 -7.33
C CYS A 31 -4.71 5.81 -6.66
N GLU A 32 -5.60 4.82 -6.69
CA GLU A 32 -6.90 4.93 -6.04
C GLU A 32 -6.78 5.11 -4.53
N LEU A 33 -5.86 4.43 -3.86
CA LEU A 33 -5.60 4.68 -2.43
C LEU A 33 -5.17 6.11 -2.17
N LYS A 34 -4.31 6.68 -3.02
CA LYS A 34 -3.89 8.08 -2.92
C LYS A 34 -5.09 9.02 -3.01
N GLU A 35 -5.97 8.81 -3.99
CA GLU A 35 -7.20 9.60 -4.15
C GLU A 35 -8.14 9.49 -2.94
N MET A 36 -8.27 8.28 -2.35
CA MET A 36 -9.05 8.08 -1.13
C MET A 36 -8.47 8.84 0.06
N PHE A 37 -7.14 8.96 0.14
CA PHE A 37 -6.48 9.74 1.19
C PHE A 37 -6.65 11.25 1.00
N THR A 38 -6.69 11.76 -0.24
CA THR A 38 -6.63 13.20 -0.49
C THR A 38 -7.97 13.88 -0.79
N GLU A 39 -8.93 13.17 -1.40
CA GLU A 39 -10.10 13.83 -2.01
C GLU A 39 -11.45 13.21 -1.62
N ASN A 40 -11.59 11.88 -1.73
CA ASN A 40 -12.90 11.22 -1.69
C ASN A 40 -12.87 9.97 -0.82
N TYR A 41 -12.77 10.14 0.49
CA TYR A 41 -12.78 9.02 1.43
C TYR A 41 -14.11 8.25 1.38
N ASP A 42 -14.03 6.98 1.02
CA ASP A 42 -15.09 5.97 1.08
C ASP A 42 -14.52 4.72 1.75
N SER A 43 -15.01 4.39 2.95
CA SER A 43 -14.49 3.29 3.76
C SER A 43 -14.70 1.93 3.09
N ASP A 44 -15.87 1.68 2.50
CA ASP A 44 -16.19 0.39 1.89
C ASP A 44 -15.34 0.17 0.63
N ARG A 45 -15.16 1.24 -0.16
CA ARG A 45 -14.28 1.21 -1.32
C ARG A 45 -12.82 1.02 -0.93
N MET A 46 -12.36 1.70 0.13
CA MET A 46 -10.99 1.59 0.61
C MET A 46 -10.65 0.18 1.09
N ASP A 47 -11.54 -0.45 1.87
CA ASP A 47 -11.38 -1.83 2.33
C ASP A 47 -11.30 -2.81 1.14
N LYS A 48 -12.16 -2.61 0.14
CA LYS A 48 -12.14 -3.40 -1.09
C LYS A 48 -10.81 -3.26 -1.84
N ILE A 49 -10.31 -2.03 -2.02
CA ILE A 49 -9.03 -1.79 -2.71
C ILE A 49 -7.88 -2.43 -1.94
N ILE A 50 -7.82 -2.29 -0.62
CA ILE A 50 -6.78 -2.91 0.21
C ILE A 50 -6.80 -4.44 0.06
N HIS A 51 -8.00 -5.04 0.08
CA HIS A 51 -8.15 -6.48 -0.10
C HIS A 51 -7.70 -6.94 -1.49
N GLU A 52 -8.17 -6.30 -2.56
CA GLU A 52 -7.78 -6.62 -3.94
C GLU A 52 -6.27 -6.46 -4.14
N ARG A 53 -5.67 -5.42 -3.56
CA ARG A 53 -4.24 -5.17 -3.56
C ARG A 53 -3.46 -6.31 -2.90
N GLY A 54 -3.93 -6.81 -1.75
CA GLY A 54 -3.33 -7.96 -1.08
C GLY A 54 -3.31 -9.21 -1.97
N LEU A 55 -4.44 -9.51 -2.60
CA LEU A 55 -4.56 -10.64 -3.54
C LEU A 55 -3.64 -10.48 -4.76
N LEU A 56 -3.48 -9.26 -5.28
CA LEU A 56 -2.56 -8.98 -6.39
C LEU A 56 -1.10 -9.22 -5.99
N ILE A 57 -0.68 -8.79 -4.80
CA ILE A 57 0.68 -9.02 -4.30
C ILE A 57 0.96 -10.52 -4.15
N ASP A 58 -0.01 -11.29 -3.66
CA ASP A 58 0.12 -12.75 -3.56
C ASP A 58 0.26 -13.41 -4.94
N ARG A 59 -0.51 -12.94 -5.94
CA ARG A 59 -0.42 -13.42 -7.33
C ARG A 59 0.92 -13.06 -7.97
N ILE A 60 1.40 -11.83 -7.81
CA ILE A 60 2.71 -11.37 -8.30
C ILE A 60 3.82 -12.24 -7.71
N THR A 61 3.77 -12.47 -6.39
CA THR A 61 4.74 -13.29 -5.65
C THR A 61 4.74 -14.74 -6.13
N SER A 62 3.55 -15.31 -6.36
CA SER A 62 3.40 -16.68 -6.85
C SER A 62 3.90 -16.82 -8.29
N SER A 63 3.54 -15.87 -9.16
CA SER A 63 3.99 -15.85 -10.56
C SER A 63 5.50 -15.63 -10.67
N LYS A 64 6.11 -14.87 -9.74
CA LYS A 64 7.58 -14.73 -9.67
C LYS A 64 8.25 -16.08 -9.39
N LYS A 65 7.75 -16.85 -8.42
CA LYS A 65 8.29 -18.19 -8.12
C LYS A 65 8.22 -19.10 -9.35
N TYR A 66 7.13 -19.01 -10.10
CA TYR A 66 6.98 -19.74 -11.36
C TYR A 66 7.99 -19.27 -12.41
N TYR A 67 8.13 -17.96 -12.61
CA TYR A 67 9.15 -17.37 -13.49
C TYR A 67 10.57 -17.86 -13.14
N ASP A 68 10.95 -17.83 -11.87
CA ASP A 68 12.27 -18.27 -11.41
C ASP A 68 12.50 -19.76 -11.77
N SER A 69 11.48 -20.61 -11.59
CA SER A 69 11.56 -22.04 -11.93
C SER A 69 11.71 -22.34 -13.43
N ILE A 70 11.06 -21.56 -14.31
CA ILE A 70 11.17 -21.77 -15.75
C ILE A 70 12.45 -21.15 -16.31
N LYS A 71 12.92 -20.04 -15.74
CA LYS A 71 14.13 -19.35 -16.17
C LYS A 71 15.37 -20.22 -15.99
N GLU A 72 15.48 -20.97 -14.89
CA GLU A 72 16.60 -21.89 -14.63
C GLU A 72 16.73 -22.97 -15.71
N ASN A 73 15.65 -23.29 -16.41
CA ASN A 73 15.60 -24.32 -17.45
C ASN A 73 15.83 -23.77 -18.88
N ILE A 74 15.90 -22.45 -19.06
CA ILE A 74 16.04 -21.80 -20.37
C ILE A 74 17.49 -21.39 -20.62
N ASN A 75 18.08 -21.93 -21.69
CA ASN A 75 19.43 -21.55 -22.12
C ASN A 75 19.35 -20.42 -23.17
N PHE A 76 19.61 -19.18 -22.75
CA PHE A 76 19.45 -17.94 -23.53
C PHE A 76 20.47 -17.73 -24.67
N ALA A 77 21.40 -18.68 -24.89
CA ALA A 77 22.57 -18.49 -25.76
C ALA A 77 22.29 -18.31 -27.27
N ASP A 78 21.10 -18.70 -27.77
CA ASP A 78 20.87 -18.83 -29.23
C ASP A 78 19.78 -17.92 -29.84
N ASN A 79 19.06 -17.10 -29.07
CA ASN A 79 17.84 -16.42 -29.58
C ASN A 79 17.79 -14.90 -29.34
N ASN A 80 18.47 -14.13 -30.21
CA ASN A 80 18.62 -12.66 -30.06
C ASN A 80 17.31 -11.86 -30.07
N VAL A 81 16.26 -12.28 -30.80
CA VAL A 81 15.00 -11.52 -30.91
C VAL A 81 14.10 -11.76 -29.69
N GLY A 82 13.93 -13.01 -29.27
CA GLY A 82 13.15 -13.35 -28.07
C GLY A 82 13.73 -12.70 -26.81
N ASN A 83 15.06 -12.64 -26.72
CA ASN A 83 15.77 -11.98 -25.63
C ASN A 83 15.49 -10.46 -25.55
N SER A 84 15.38 -9.79 -26.70
CA SER A 84 15.08 -8.34 -26.78
C SER A 84 13.66 -8.01 -26.30
N TYR A 85 12.67 -8.81 -26.68
CA TYR A 85 11.28 -8.59 -26.25
C TYR A 85 11.08 -8.85 -24.75
N THR A 86 11.63 -9.94 -24.22
CA THR A 86 11.56 -10.24 -22.79
C THR A 86 12.29 -9.20 -21.95
N GLU A 87 13.42 -8.68 -22.43
CA GLU A 87 14.14 -7.59 -21.76
C GLU A 87 13.30 -6.30 -21.74
N THR A 88 12.62 -5.97 -22.84
CA THR A 88 11.71 -4.82 -22.90
C THR A 88 10.58 -4.95 -21.88
N LEU A 89 9.95 -6.12 -21.78
CA LEU A 89 8.90 -6.39 -20.78
C LEU A 89 9.43 -6.25 -19.35
N LEU A 90 10.63 -6.78 -19.06
CA LEU A 90 11.25 -6.66 -17.74
C LEU A 90 11.54 -5.20 -17.37
N GLN A 91 11.96 -4.37 -18.33
CA GLN A 91 12.17 -2.94 -18.13
C GLN A 91 10.86 -2.21 -17.85
N GLN A 92 9.79 -2.53 -18.58
CA GLN A 92 8.45 -1.98 -18.35
C GLN A 92 7.91 -2.35 -16.97
N ILE A 93 7.99 -3.64 -16.60
CA ILE A 93 7.61 -4.13 -15.26
C ILE A 93 8.38 -3.39 -14.18
N ARG A 94 9.70 -3.25 -14.34
CA ARG A 94 10.55 -2.52 -13.38
C ARG A 94 10.13 -1.06 -13.26
N HIS A 95 9.81 -0.40 -14.36
CA HIS A 95 9.35 0.98 -14.35
C HIS A 95 8.03 1.12 -13.57
N VAL A 96 7.04 0.29 -13.86
CA VAL A 96 5.74 0.29 -13.15
C VAL A 96 5.91 0.01 -11.66
N LEU A 97 6.75 -0.96 -11.30
CA LEU A 97 7.03 -1.30 -9.90
C LEU A 97 7.70 -0.13 -9.16
N ASN A 98 8.68 0.52 -9.77
CA ASN A 98 9.34 1.68 -9.16
C ASN A 98 8.34 2.83 -8.93
N THR A 99 7.48 3.12 -9.90
CA THR A 99 6.41 4.11 -9.76
C THR A 99 5.46 3.76 -8.62
N THR A 100 5.06 2.48 -8.54
CA THR A 100 4.20 1.96 -7.46
C THR A 100 4.84 2.18 -6.09
N VAL A 101 6.14 1.85 -5.93
CA VAL A 101 6.88 2.04 -4.67
C VAL A 101 6.98 3.51 -4.28
N THR A 102 7.24 4.40 -5.24
CA THR A 102 7.26 5.84 -4.98
C THR A 102 5.91 6.34 -4.48
N LEU A 103 4.82 5.95 -5.13
CA LEU A 103 3.47 6.35 -4.72
C LEU A 103 3.07 5.74 -3.36
N ASP A 104 3.45 4.50 -3.07
CA ASP A 104 3.21 3.90 -1.75
C ASP A 104 3.99 4.66 -0.65
N ALA A 105 5.20 5.14 -0.93
CA ALA A 105 5.94 5.97 0.02
C ALA A 105 5.24 7.31 0.28
N GLU A 106 4.67 7.93 -0.76
CA GLU A 106 3.84 9.13 -0.62
C GLU A 106 2.57 8.87 0.20
N ASN A 107 1.86 7.77 -0.09
CA ASN A 107 0.68 7.35 0.68
C ASN A 107 1.01 7.12 2.16
N ILE A 108 2.14 6.47 2.46
CA ILE A 108 2.61 6.30 3.85
C ILE A 108 2.89 7.66 4.51
N SER A 109 3.43 8.62 3.77
CA SER A 109 3.66 9.97 4.30
C SER A 109 2.36 10.65 4.68
N LEU A 110 1.35 10.61 3.80
CA LEU A 110 0.01 11.16 4.06
C LEU A 110 -0.63 10.54 5.32
N VAL A 111 -0.59 9.22 5.43
CA VAL A 111 -1.13 8.50 6.60
C VAL A 111 -0.43 8.94 7.90
N LYS A 112 0.91 9.10 7.87
CA LYS A 112 1.68 9.56 9.04
C LYS A 112 1.32 10.99 9.43
N GLU A 113 1.07 11.87 8.47
CA GLU A 113 0.62 13.24 8.72
C GLU A 113 -0.75 13.24 9.41
N TYR A 114 -1.72 12.47 8.91
CA TYR A 114 -3.02 12.33 9.57
C TYR A 114 -2.91 11.77 10.99
N MET A 115 -2.09 10.73 11.21
CA MET A 115 -1.87 10.17 12.55
C MET A 115 -1.26 11.20 13.51
N LYS A 116 -0.34 12.04 13.02
CA LYS A 116 0.27 13.12 13.80
C LYS A 116 -0.78 14.15 14.22
N ASP A 117 -1.62 14.60 13.29
CA ASP A 117 -2.66 15.59 13.58
C ASP A 117 -3.70 15.06 14.57
N ILE A 118 -4.12 13.80 14.41
CA ILE A 118 -5.03 13.13 15.36
C ILE A 118 -4.39 13.06 16.76
N THR A 119 -3.10 12.73 16.84
CA THR A 119 -2.36 12.66 18.11
C THR A 119 -2.31 14.01 18.81
N LEU A 120 -1.96 15.08 18.08
CA LEU A 120 -1.93 16.45 18.62
C LEU A 120 -3.32 16.91 19.09
N ASN A 121 -4.37 16.55 18.35
CA ASN A 121 -5.74 16.86 18.76
C ASN A 121 -6.15 16.09 20.02
N LEU A 122 -5.71 14.84 20.17
CA LEU A 122 -5.96 14.05 21.37
C LEU A 122 -5.30 14.64 22.61
N GLU A 123 -4.05 15.12 22.50
CA GLU A 123 -3.34 15.81 23.59
C GLU A 123 -4.12 17.03 24.09
N LYS A 124 -4.59 17.90 23.17
CA LYS A 124 -5.41 19.07 23.50
C LYS A 124 -6.73 18.68 24.19
N ILE A 125 -7.38 17.60 23.72
CA ILE A 125 -8.60 17.08 24.35
C ILE A 125 -8.32 16.60 25.77
N GLN A 126 -7.18 15.95 26.01
CA GLN A 126 -6.78 15.49 27.34
C GLN A 126 -6.49 16.67 28.28
N GLU A 127 -5.76 17.68 27.83
CA GLU A 127 -5.52 18.92 28.59
C GLU A 127 -6.85 19.59 29.01
N ASN A 128 -7.78 19.75 28.07
CA ASN A 128 -9.10 20.30 28.35
C ASN A 128 -9.89 19.45 29.36
N ARG A 129 -9.80 18.12 29.26
CA ARG A 129 -10.42 17.20 30.22
C ARG A 129 -9.82 17.37 31.62
N HIS A 130 -8.49 17.52 31.74
CA HIS A 130 -7.83 17.77 33.02
C HIS A 130 -8.30 19.09 33.65
N PHE A 131 -8.34 20.16 32.86
CA PHE A 131 -8.85 21.46 33.31
C PHE A 131 -10.29 21.38 33.86
N ILE A 132 -11.21 20.74 33.14
CA ILE A 132 -12.61 20.57 33.60
C ILE A 132 -12.68 19.77 34.91
N ASN A 133 -11.87 18.73 35.05
CA ASN A 133 -11.84 17.92 36.27
C ASN A 133 -11.34 18.73 37.47
N ASP A 134 -10.36 19.61 37.28
CA ASP A 134 -9.84 20.46 38.34
C ASP A 134 -10.83 21.56 38.73
N LEU A 135 -11.52 22.18 37.78
CA LEU A 135 -12.64 23.09 38.06
C LEU A 135 -13.74 22.40 38.90
N LYS A 136 -14.10 21.16 38.55
CA LYS A 136 -15.09 20.39 39.31
C LYS A 136 -14.65 20.17 40.75
N LYS A 137 -13.37 19.86 41.00
CA LYS A 137 -12.81 19.71 42.35
C LYS A 137 -12.88 21.02 43.14
N HIS A 138 -12.57 22.16 42.50
CA HIS A 138 -12.65 23.47 43.14
C HIS A 138 -14.08 23.84 43.54
N ASN A 139 -15.07 23.58 42.67
CA ASN A 139 -16.48 23.80 42.99
C ASN A 139 -17.02 22.85 44.08
N SER A 140 -16.54 21.60 44.14
CA SER A 140 -16.93 20.65 45.19
C SER A 140 -16.24 20.91 46.54
N ASN A 141 -15.11 21.61 46.55
CA ASN A 141 -14.34 21.93 47.76
C ASN A 141 -14.59 23.36 48.26
N GLN A 142 -15.58 24.07 47.71
CA GLN A 142 -15.97 25.37 48.22
C GLN A 142 -16.56 25.17 49.63
N PRO A 143 -16.01 25.80 50.69
CA PRO A 143 -16.56 25.65 52.02
C PRO A 143 -17.98 26.20 51.99
N LEU A 144 -18.96 25.36 52.32
CA LEU A 144 -20.25 25.85 52.79
C LEU A 144 -19.94 26.65 54.05
N PHE A 145 -19.93 27.98 53.93
CA PHE A 145 -20.04 28.85 55.08
C PHE A 145 -21.40 28.55 55.71
N VAL A 146 -21.41 27.64 56.68
CA VAL A 146 -22.53 27.50 57.60
C VAL A 146 -22.50 28.76 58.44
N ASP A 147 -23.45 29.64 58.20
CA ASP A 147 -23.70 30.81 59.02
C ASP A 147 -24.20 30.32 60.38
N VAL A 148 -23.27 30.15 61.33
CA VAL A 148 -23.61 29.83 62.73
C VAL A 148 -23.81 31.16 63.48
N CYS A 149 -24.90 31.85 63.16
CA CYS A 149 -25.47 32.87 64.04
C CYS A 149 -26.69 32.26 64.73
N GLY A 150 -26.52 31.84 65.98
CA GLY A 150 -27.57 31.32 66.87
C GLY A 150 -27.01 30.92 68.22
#